data_AF-A0A9P8D4L1-F1
#
_entry.id   AF-A0A9P8D4L1-F1
#
_cell.length_a   1.000
_cell.length_b   1.000
_cell.length_c   1.000
_cell.angle_alpha   90.00
_cell.angle_beta   90.00
_cell.angle_gamma   90.00
#
_symmetry.space_group_name_H-M   'P 1'
#
loop_
_entity.id
_entity.type
_entity.pdbx_description
1 polymer ?
#
loop_
_entity_poly.entity_id
_entity_poly.type
_entity_poly.pdbx_seq_one_letter_code
_entity_poly.pdbx_strand_id
1 'polypeptide(L)'
;MADPTPHQVTEGHLRPRLSKLTMVAMTFAILNTWIALGGTIGIVMPSGGPVALLYGFIFCVACNFALAFSLGELAAIWPTAGGQYHFVYALSSERWKRFLSLCAGWINIAGWLTLVTTEAIFSGESSLPDKYLDRFPD
;
A
#
# COMPACT_ATOMS: atom_id res chain seq x y z
N MET A 1 38.62 -41.76 -16.67
CA MET A 1 39.03 -40.90 -15.55
C MET A 1 38.84 -39.46 -16.02
N ALA A 2 38.02 -38.71 -15.27
CA ALA A 2 37.64 -37.28 -15.42
C ALA A 2 36.28 -36.97 -16.11
N ASP A 3 35.20 -37.04 -15.31
CA ASP A 3 34.28 -35.90 -15.10
C ASP A 3 34.78 -35.22 -13.79
N PRO A 4 34.71 -33.89 -13.55
CA PRO A 4 33.64 -32.97 -13.92
C PRO A 4 34.04 -31.62 -14.55
N THR A 5 33.23 -31.11 -15.47
CA THR A 5 33.17 -29.65 -15.73
C THR A 5 31.96 -29.08 -14.99
N PRO A 6 32.13 -28.07 -14.12
CA PRO A 6 31.01 -27.48 -13.42
C PRO A 6 30.14 -26.77 -14.45
N HIS A 7 28.89 -27.21 -14.55
CA HIS A 7 27.78 -26.38 -15.00
C HIS A 7 27.84 -25.09 -14.18
N GLN A 8 28.38 -24.02 -14.77
CA GLN A 8 28.26 -22.68 -14.22
C GLN A 8 26.77 -22.36 -14.25
N VAL A 9 26.09 -22.57 -13.11
CA VAL A 9 24.76 -22.02 -12.89
C VAL A 9 24.97 -20.51 -12.95
N THR A 10 24.76 -19.93 -14.13
CA THR A 10 24.63 -18.48 -14.29
C THR A 10 23.48 -18.08 -13.38
N GLU A 11 23.79 -17.66 -12.16
CA GLU A 11 22.79 -17.23 -11.21
C GLU A 11 21.96 -16.15 -11.90
N GLY A 12 20.65 -16.36 -11.95
CA GLY A 12 19.70 -15.48 -12.64
C GLY A 12 19.65 -14.11 -11.98
N HIS A 13 20.65 -13.28 -12.22
CA HIS A 13 20.75 -11.94 -11.66
C HIS A 13 19.88 -10.99 -12.49
N LEU A 14 18.67 -10.72 -11.99
CA LEU A 14 17.74 -9.79 -12.61
C LEU A 14 18.37 -8.39 -12.66
N ARG A 15 18.49 -7.82 -13.86
CA ARG A 15 18.97 -6.45 -14.04
C ARG A 15 17.97 -5.48 -13.38
N PRO A 16 18.41 -4.55 -12.51
CA PRO A 16 17.53 -3.52 -11.99
C PRO A 16 17.07 -2.61 -13.14
N ARG A 17 15.83 -2.80 -13.60
CA ARG A 17 15.21 -2.01 -14.69
C ARG A 17 14.51 -0.74 -14.21
N LEU A 18 14.29 -0.61 -12.89
CA LEU A 18 13.61 0.54 -12.29
C LEU A 18 14.64 1.48 -11.65
N SER A 19 14.62 2.74 -12.08
CA SER A 19 15.38 3.81 -11.42
C SER A 19 14.73 4.15 -10.07
N LYS A 20 15.53 4.64 -9.11
CA LYS A 20 15.04 5.07 -7.79
C LYS A 20 13.90 6.10 -7.91
N LEU A 21 14.00 6.99 -8.89
CA LEU A 21 12.98 8.00 -9.17
C LEU A 21 11.66 7.34 -9.65
N THR A 22 11.75 6.33 -10.51
CA THR A 22 10.59 5.56 -10.98
C THR A 22 9.96 4.75 -9.84
N MET A 23 10.76 4.20 -8.92
CA MET A 23 10.24 3.52 -7.73
C MET A 23 9.44 4.49 -6.84
N VAL A 24 9.96 5.68 -6.55
CA VAL A 24 9.24 6.68 -5.76
C VAL A 24 7.96 7.13 -6.46
N ALA A 25 8.02 7.38 -7.78
CA ALA A 25 6.85 7.75 -8.56
C ALA A 25 5.78 6.65 -8.56
N MET A 26 6.17 5.38 -8.67
CA MET A 26 5.26 4.23 -8.57
C MET A 26 4.63 4.14 -7.18
N THR A 27 5.41 4.31 -6.10
CA THR A 27 4.87 4.32 -4.75
C THR A 27 3.84 5.43 -4.55
N PHE A 28 4.14 6.64 -5.04
CA PHE A 28 3.19 7.75 -4.97
C PHE A 28 1.90 7.49 -5.76
N ALA A 29 2.03 6.92 -6.96
CA ALA A 29 0.88 6.54 -7.80
C ALA A 29 0.00 5.48 -7.12
N ILE A 30 0.61 4.45 -6.52
CA ILE A 30 -0.11 3.37 -5.82
C ILE A 30 -0.84 3.89 -4.58
N LEU A 31 -0.26 4.84 -3.85
CA LEU A 31 -0.86 5.37 -2.62
C LEU A 31 -2.08 6.24 -2.86
N ASN A 32 -2.32 6.70 -4.10
CA ASN A 32 -3.50 7.45 -4.50
C ASN A 32 -3.89 8.57 -3.50
N THR A 33 -2.87 9.28 -2.97
CA THR A 33 -3.01 10.12 -1.77
C THR A 33 -4.01 11.25 -1.93
N TRP A 34 -4.17 11.77 -3.14
CA TRP A 34 -5.13 12.84 -3.48
C TRP A 34 -6.60 12.47 -3.21
N ILE A 35 -7.05 11.25 -3.54
CA ILE A 35 -8.45 10.83 -3.30
C ILE A 35 -8.70 10.68 -1.80
N ALA A 36 -7.75 10.09 -1.08
CA ALA A 36 -7.84 9.93 0.37
C ALA A 36 -7.93 11.29 1.10
N LEU A 37 -7.12 12.26 0.67
CA LEU A 37 -7.16 13.63 1.20
C LEU A 37 -8.51 14.30 0.91
N GLY A 38 -9.02 14.19 -0.31
CA GLY A 38 -10.33 14.74 -0.69
C GLY A 38 -11.48 14.16 0.14
N GLY A 39 -11.52 12.83 0.28
CA GLY A 39 -12.53 12.15 1.10
C GLY A 39 -12.46 12.53 2.58
N THR A 40 -11.25 12.65 3.12
CA THR A 40 -11.04 13.03 4.53
C THR A 40 -11.51 14.46 4.82
N ILE A 41 -11.25 15.41 3.91
CA ILE A 41 -11.72 16.80 4.06
C ILE A 41 -13.25 16.83 4.11
N GLY A 42 -13.93 16.08 3.24
CA GLY A 42 -15.39 15.99 3.20
C GLY A 42 -16.02 15.48 4.50
N ILE A 43 -15.35 14.54 5.17
CA ILE A 43 -15.83 13.94 6.43
C ILE A 43 -15.48 14.82 7.64
N VAL A 44 -14.29 15.42 7.67
CA VAL A 44 -13.77 16.15 8.85
C VAL A 44 -14.35 17.55 8.99
N MET A 45 -14.66 18.26 7.89
CA MET A 45 -15.25 19.60 7.96
C MET A 45 -16.56 19.66 8.79
N PRO A 46 -17.54 18.76 8.58
CA PRO A 46 -18.76 18.77 9.39
C PRO A 46 -18.61 18.21 10.82
N SER A 47 -17.55 17.44 11.11
CA SER A 47 -17.44 16.68 12.37
C SER A 47 -16.35 17.14 13.34
N GLY A 48 -15.25 17.74 12.86
CA GLY A 48 -14.09 18.15 13.67
C GLY A 48 -13.49 19.51 13.29
N GLY A 49 -14.00 20.14 12.24
CA GLY A 49 -13.52 21.43 11.76
C GLY A 49 -12.07 21.43 11.23
N PRO A 50 -11.56 22.60 10.79
CA PRO A 50 -10.24 22.71 10.16
C PRO A 50 -9.08 22.37 11.08
N VAL A 51 -9.26 22.60 12.39
CA VAL A 51 -8.22 22.41 13.41
C VAL A 51 -7.94 20.93 13.64
N ALA A 52 -8.97 20.09 13.70
CA ALA A 52 -8.80 18.64 13.82
C ALA A 52 -8.09 18.05 12.59
N LEU A 53 -8.39 18.58 11.40
CA LEU A 53 -7.71 18.17 10.17
C LEU A 53 -6.21 18.45 10.22
N LEU A 54 -5.82 19.67 10.63
CA LEU A 54 -4.42 20.09 10.71
C LEU A 54 -3.61 19.28 11.72
N TYR A 55 -4.08 19.18 12.96
CA TYR A 55 -3.37 18.43 13.99
C TYR A 55 -3.40 16.91 13.72
N GLY A 56 -4.51 16.39 13.21
CA GLY A 56 -4.62 14.99 12.81
C GLY A 56 -3.68 14.64 11.66
N PHE A 57 -3.54 15.53 10.67
CA PHE A 57 -2.62 15.34 9.56
C PHE A 57 -1.16 15.34 10.01
N ILE A 58 -0.74 16.30 10.85
CA ILE A 58 0.63 16.35 11.38
C ILE A 58 0.97 15.08 12.17
N PHE A 59 0.05 14.62 13.02
CA PHE A 59 0.24 13.39 13.80
C PHE A 59 0.34 12.16 12.88
N CYS A 60 -0.55 12.04 11.89
CA CYS A 60 -0.55 10.95 10.92
C CYS A 60 0.77 10.89 10.14
N VAL A 61 1.26 12.05 9.66
CA VAL A 61 2.54 12.14 8.94
C VAL A 61 3.71 11.69 9.83
N ALA A 62 3.76 12.13 11.08
CA ALA A 62 4.80 11.73 12.02
C ALA A 62 4.81 10.21 12.26
N CYS A 63 3.64 9.61 12.48
CA CYS A 63 3.50 8.16 12.61
C CYS A 63 3.92 7.42 11.33
N ASN A 64 3.54 7.94 10.16
CA ASN A 64 3.88 7.32 8.88
C ASN A 64 5.39 7.37 8.58
N PHE A 65 6.08 8.43 8.99
CA PHE A 65 7.54 8.48 8.92
C PHE A 65 8.20 7.46 9.85
N ALA A 66 7.72 7.31 11.09
CA ALA A 66 8.26 6.29 12.00
C ALA A 66 8.11 4.87 11.43
N LEU A 67 6.96 4.57 10.83
CA LEU A 67 6.73 3.30 10.12
C LEU A 67 7.66 3.15 8.92
N ALA A 68 7.85 4.20 8.12
CA ALA A 68 8.73 4.18 6.95
C ALA A 68 10.19 3.93 7.34
N PHE A 69 10.69 4.55 8.42
CA PHE A 69 12.04 4.28 8.92
C PHE A 69 12.19 2.84 9.40
N SER A 70 11.25 2.33 10.19
CA SER A 70 11.28 0.94 10.67
C SER A 70 11.25 -0.07 9.51
N LEU A 71 10.40 0.16 8.51
CA LEU A 71 10.35 -0.71 7.33
C LEU A 71 11.60 -0.56 6.46
N GLY A 72 12.19 0.63 6.41
CA GLY A 72 13.44 0.91 5.70
C GLY A 72 14.62 0.12 6.28
N GLU A 73 14.70 -0.01 7.61
CA GLU A 73 15.71 -0.84 8.27
C GLU A 73 15.55 -2.33 7.91
N LEU A 74 14.30 -2.83 7.91
CA LEU A 74 14.00 -4.20 7.51
C LEU A 74 14.33 -4.47 6.03
N ALA A 75 14.02 -3.51 5.15
CA ALA A 75 14.31 -3.60 3.72
C ALA A 75 15.81 -3.55 3.41
N ALA A 76 16.61 -2.89 4.25
CA ALA A 76 18.07 -2.87 4.13
C ALA A 76 18.71 -4.22 4.50
N ILE A 77 18.15 -4.93 5.49
CA ILE A 77 18.66 -6.24 5.95
C ILE A 77 18.25 -7.35 4.98
N TRP A 78 17.02 -7.30 4.45
CA TRP A 78 16.49 -8.31 3.53
C TRP A 78 16.05 -7.67 2.22
N PRO A 79 16.96 -7.51 1.24
CA PRO A 79 16.63 -7.02 -0.09
C PRO A 79 15.95 -8.13 -0.90
N THR A 80 14.75 -8.54 -0.50
CA THR A 80 13.96 -9.57 -1.20
C THR A 80 12.74 -8.94 -1.85
N ALA A 81 12.38 -9.44 -3.04
CA ALA A 81 11.20 -8.98 -3.78
C ALA A 81 9.85 -9.42 -3.14
N GLY A 82 9.88 -10.01 -1.94
CA GLY A 82 8.74 -10.67 -1.30
C GLY A 82 7.83 -9.75 -0.47
N GLY A 83 8.14 -8.45 -0.39
CA GLY A 83 7.28 -7.45 0.25
C GLY A 83 6.98 -7.71 1.73
N GLN A 84 5.88 -7.11 2.22
CA GLN A 84 5.48 -7.15 3.64
C GLN A 84 5.34 -8.59 4.18
N TYR A 85 4.84 -9.53 3.38
CA TYR A 85 4.68 -10.93 3.81
C TYR A 85 6.00 -11.65 4.05
N HIS A 86 7.04 -11.29 3.30
CA HIS A 86 8.37 -11.86 3.47
C HIS A 86 9.02 -11.32 4.75
N PHE A 87 8.84 -10.04 5.07
CA PHE A 87 9.31 -9.48 6.33
C PHE A 87 8.60 -10.11 7.54
N VAL A 88 7.28 -10.35 7.44
CA VAL A 88 6.51 -11.05 8.49
C VAL A 88 6.98 -12.51 8.65
N TYR A 89 7.26 -13.19 7.54
CA TYR A 89 7.80 -14.56 7.57
C TYR A 89 9.22 -14.61 8.16
N ALA A 90 10.06 -13.60 7.88
CA ALA A 90 11.43 -13.50 8.37
C ALA A 90 11.51 -13.12 9.86
N LEU A 91 10.60 -12.25 10.35
CA LEU A 91 10.54 -11.84 11.76
C LEU A 91 9.86 -12.87 12.68
N SER A 92 9.00 -13.74 12.15
CA SER A 92 8.18 -14.63 12.99
C SER A 92 8.95 -15.85 13.50
N SER A 93 8.63 -16.32 14.71
CA SER A 93 9.15 -17.58 15.29
C SER A 93 8.74 -18.81 14.46
N GLU A 94 9.64 -19.79 14.26
CA GLU A 94 9.47 -20.97 13.37
C GLU A 94 8.12 -21.67 13.49
N ARG A 95 7.51 -21.66 14.67
CA ARG A 95 6.23 -22.33 14.94
C ARG A 95 5.02 -21.61 14.36
N TRP A 96 5.11 -20.28 14.15
CA TRP A 96 3.99 -19.44 13.74
C TRP A 96 4.19 -18.69 12.42
N LYS A 97 5.37 -18.80 11.79
CA LYS A 97 5.72 -18.13 10.51
C LYS A 97 4.65 -18.26 9.43
N ARG A 98 4.08 -19.45 9.26
CA ARG A 98 3.04 -19.71 8.23
C ARG A 98 1.70 -19.06 8.57
N PHE A 99 1.31 -19.08 9.84
CA PHE A 99 0.04 -18.51 10.28
C PHE A 99 0.08 -16.98 10.25
N LEU A 100 1.13 -16.36 10.81
CA LEU A 100 1.25 -14.89 10.79
C LEU A 100 1.40 -14.33 9.38
N SER A 101 2.15 -15.00 8.50
CA SER A 101 2.28 -14.59 7.09
C SER A 101 0.95 -14.72 6.34
N LEU A 102 0.18 -15.78 6.62
CA LEU A 102 -1.16 -15.96 6.06
C LEU A 102 -2.14 -14.90 6.57
N CYS A 103 -2.16 -14.62 7.87
CA CYS A 103 -3.00 -13.57 8.45
C CYS A 103 -2.66 -12.19 7.89
N ALA A 104 -1.37 -11.86 7.81
CA ALA A 104 -0.93 -10.62 7.15
C ALA A 104 -1.41 -10.57 5.70
N GLY A 105 -1.29 -11.70 4.97
CA GLY A 105 -1.87 -11.96 3.64
C GLY A 105 -3.33 -11.53 3.53
N TRP A 106 -4.15 -12.15 4.36
CA TRP A 106 -5.59 -11.91 4.37
C TRP A 106 -5.96 -10.48 4.74
N ILE A 107 -5.27 -9.87 5.72
CA ILE A 107 -5.53 -8.50 6.14
C ILE A 107 -5.24 -7.52 5.00
N ASN A 108 -4.14 -7.72 4.27
CA ASN A 108 -3.78 -6.85 3.16
C ASN A 108 -4.72 -7.02 1.96
N ILE A 109 -5.15 -8.26 1.64
CA ILE A 109 -6.20 -8.50 0.63
C ILE A 109 -7.51 -7.79 1.04
N ALA A 110 -7.93 -7.95 2.30
CA ALA A 110 -9.14 -7.30 2.81
C ALA A 110 -9.02 -5.77 2.71
N GLY A 111 -7.86 -5.20 3.09
CA GLY A 111 -7.60 -3.77 2.98
C GLY A 111 -7.70 -3.25 1.55
N TRP A 112 -7.09 -3.95 0.58
CA TRP A 112 -7.21 -3.60 -0.84
C TRP A 112 -8.65 -3.68 -1.35
N LEU A 113 -9.39 -4.73 -0.96
CA LEU A 113 -10.78 -4.89 -1.36
C LEU A 113 -11.68 -3.76 -0.80
N THR A 114 -11.49 -3.41 0.47
CA THR A 114 -12.22 -2.30 1.09
C THR A 114 -11.90 -0.98 0.41
N LEU A 115 -10.63 -0.72 0.09
CA LEU A 115 -10.21 0.50 -0.60
C LEU A 115 -10.90 0.64 -1.96
N VAL A 116 -10.89 -0.41 -2.78
CA VAL A 116 -11.56 -0.43 -4.09
C VAL A 116 -13.07 -0.28 -3.99
N THR A 117 -13.68 -0.82 -2.94
CA THR A 117 -15.12 -0.67 -2.71
C THR A 117 -15.47 0.77 -2.33
N THR A 118 -14.69 1.38 -1.45
CA THR A 118 -14.90 2.75 -0.99
C THR A 118 -14.73 3.76 -2.13
N GLU A 119 -13.71 3.63 -2.98
CA GLU A 119 -13.54 4.51 -4.15
C GLU A 119 -14.70 4.38 -5.15
N ALA A 120 -15.24 3.16 -5.35
CA ALA A 120 -16.39 2.94 -6.21
C ALA A 120 -17.65 3.62 -5.69
N ILE A 121 -17.87 3.63 -4.36
CA ILE A 121 -19.00 4.32 -3.74
C ILE A 121 -18.88 5.84 -3.93
N PHE A 122 -17.71 6.43 -3.64
CA PHE A 122 -17.48 7.86 -3.84
C PHE A 122 -17.68 8.29 -5.31
N SER A 123 -17.22 7.47 -6.25
CA SER A 123 -17.45 7.69 -7.68
C SER A 123 -18.94 7.61 -8.05
N GLY A 124 -19.66 6.64 -7.47
CA GLY A 124 -21.11 6.49 -7.64
C GLY A 124 -21.89 7.72 -7.20
N GLU A 125 -21.62 8.24 -5.99
CA GLU A 125 -22.29 9.43 -5.45
C GLU A 125 -22.09 10.67 -6.33
N SER A 126 -20.89 10.84 -6.90
CA SER A 126 -20.60 11.95 -7.81
C SER A 126 -21.29 11.85 -9.17
N SER A 127 -21.70 10.64 -9.58
CA SER A 127 -22.29 10.38 -10.91
C SER A 127 -23.82 10.46 -10.96
N LEU A 128 -24.47 10.57 -9.80
CA LEU A 128 -25.93 10.48 -9.64
C LEU A 128 -26.74 11.80 -9.64
N PRO A 129 -26.20 13.01 -9.34
CA PRO A 129 -27.06 14.18 -9.14
C PRO A 129 -27.77 14.66 -10.41
N ASP A 130 -27.07 14.70 -11.55
CA ASP A 130 -27.66 15.28 -12.77
C ASP A 130 -28.52 14.27 -13.55
N LYS A 131 -28.16 12.97 -13.52
CA LYS A 131 -28.83 11.93 -14.31
C LYS A 131 -30.19 11.49 -13.75
N TYR A 132 -30.44 11.73 -12.45
CA TYR A 132 -31.74 11.45 -11.82
C TYR A 132 -32.73 12.60 -12.00
N LEU A 133 -32.27 13.85 -12.06
CA LEU A 133 -33.12 15.03 -12.26
C LEU A 133 -33.61 15.17 -13.72
N ASP A 134 -32.82 14.71 -14.70
CA ASP A 134 -33.22 14.68 -16.11
C ASP A 134 -34.18 13.52 -16.47
N ARG A 135 -34.41 12.56 -15.56
CA ARG A 135 -35.26 11.38 -15.82
C ARG A 135 -36.73 11.55 -15.43
N PHE A 136 -37.09 12.64 -14.77
CA PHE A 136 -38.47 13.00 -14.47
C PHE A 136 -38.79 14.38 -15.09
N PRO A 137 -39.12 14.44 -16.39
CA PRO A 137 -39.89 15.56 -16.91
C PRO A 137 -41.28 15.52 -16.25
N ASP A 138 -41.70 16.64 -15.65
CA ASP A 138 -43.10 16.87 -15.24
C ASP A 138 -44.07 16.65 -16.43
#